data_AF-A0A7G8UFC6-F1
#
_entry.id   AF-A0A7G8UFC6-F1
#
_cell.length_a   1.000
_cell.length_b   1.000
_cell.length_c   1.000
_cell.angle_alpha   90.00
_cell.angle_beta   90.00
_cell.angle_gamma   90.00
#
_symmetry.space_group_name_H-M   'P 1'
#
loop_
_entity.id
_entity.type
_entity.pdbx_description
1 polymer ?
#
loop_
_entity_poly.entity_id
_entity_poly.type
_entity_poly.pdbx_seq_one_letter_code
_entity_poly.pdbx_strand_id
1 'polypeptide(L)'
;MAYGFTYKGRHCSELGARLLRYVVNSPELREYEDEPAGLPGVLDFGTELGKREIEITVDIDPNAVEFKRRQSEILTWLKPTAAVGILVFDDVPDRFYYAKLSGRLVPEQIGRYGEFRFTMKCTDPFAYGPERIHEDSLTASPFLFALESEGSEPTPPVIELTNNGAGTINEFTLTIEYETE
;
A
#
# COMPACT_ATOMS: atom_id res chain seq x y z
N MET A 1 -3.48 -21.53 11.34
CA MET A 1 -3.66 -20.10 11.00
C MET A 1 -3.35 -19.98 9.53
N ALA A 2 -4.27 -19.46 8.73
CA ALA A 2 -4.01 -19.27 7.29
C ALA A 2 -2.92 -18.20 7.18
N TYR A 3 -1.79 -18.56 6.58
CA TYR A 3 -0.69 -17.65 6.30
C TYR A 3 -0.74 -17.40 4.79
N GLY A 4 -1.12 -16.18 4.43
CA GLY A 4 -1.57 -15.86 3.08
C GLY A 4 -1.60 -14.36 2.83
N PHE A 5 -2.00 -14.01 1.62
CA PHE A 5 -2.25 -12.63 1.23
C PHE A 5 -3.42 -12.57 0.25
N THR A 6 -4.12 -11.45 0.30
CA THR A 6 -5.18 -11.09 -0.61
C THR A 6 -4.67 -10.02 -1.57
N TYR A 7 -4.86 -10.22 -2.87
CA TYR A 7 -4.54 -9.22 -3.89
C TYR A 7 -5.71 -9.03 -4.85
N LYS A 8 -6.11 -7.77 -5.06
CA LYS A 8 -7.28 -7.40 -5.88
C LYS A 8 -8.56 -8.13 -5.47
N GLY A 9 -8.76 -8.31 -4.16
CA GLY A 9 -9.95 -8.97 -3.60
C GLY A 9 -10.00 -10.48 -3.73
N ARG A 10 -8.93 -11.13 -4.21
CA ARG A 10 -8.83 -12.60 -4.30
C ARG A 10 -7.75 -13.11 -3.36
N HIS A 11 -8.00 -14.22 -2.67
CA HIS A 11 -7.02 -14.78 -1.74
C HIS A 11 -6.06 -15.78 -2.42
N CYS A 12 -4.79 -15.82 -1.99
CA CYS A 12 -3.78 -16.68 -2.61
C CYS A 12 -4.12 -18.18 -2.55
N SER A 13 -4.82 -18.62 -1.50
CA SER A 13 -5.20 -20.03 -1.32
C SER A 13 -6.15 -20.54 -2.42
N GLU A 14 -6.95 -19.67 -3.02
CA GLU A 14 -7.86 -20.03 -4.11
C GLU A 14 -7.12 -20.48 -5.38
N LEU A 15 -5.86 -20.04 -5.53
CA LEU A 15 -4.99 -20.39 -6.64
C LEU A 15 -4.12 -21.62 -6.32
N GLY A 16 -4.31 -22.22 -5.15
CA GLY A 16 -3.45 -23.29 -4.64
C GLY A 16 -2.03 -22.81 -4.34
N ALA A 17 -1.85 -21.49 -4.12
CA ALA A 17 -0.62 -20.88 -3.67
C ALA A 17 -0.70 -20.64 -2.16
N ARG A 18 0.39 -20.93 -1.45
CA ARG A 18 0.56 -20.63 -0.04
C ARG A 18 1.70 -19.62 0.09
N LEU A 19 1.56 -18.70 1.04
CA LEU A 19 2.61 -17.73 1.32
C LEU A 19 3.71 -18.44 2.12
N LEU A 20 4.95 -18.40 1.65
CA LEU A 20 6.10 -18.90 2.42
C LEU A 20 6.70 -17.80 3.27
N ARG A 21 6.96 -16.65 2.63
CA ARG A 21 7.53 -15.46 3.24
C ARG A 21 7.18 -14.24 2.41
N TYR A 22 7.12 -13.11 3.09
CA TYR A 22 7.14 -11.80 2.46
C TYR A 22 8.16 -10.92 3.17
N VAL A 23 8.78 -10.00 2.44
CA VAL A 23 9.70 -9.00 2.98
C VAL A 23 9.22 -7.64 2.51
N VAL A 24 8.88 -6.77 3.46
CA VAL A 24 8.55 -5.37 3.19
C VAL A 24 9.84 -4.58 3.29
N ASN A 25 10.42 -4.19 2.14
CA ASN A 25 11.64 -3.41 2.14
C ASN A 25 11.35 -1.98 2.61
N SER A 26 12.39 -1.28 3.08
CA SER A 26 12.31 0.18 3.21
C SER A 26 11.96 0.78 1.84
N PRO A 27 11.27 1.93 1.81
CA PRO A 27 11.15 2.69 0.57
C PRO A 27 12.54 3.01 0.04
N GLU A 28 12.67 3.11 -1.28
CA GLU A 28 13.88 3.65 -1.88
C GLU A 28 14.12 5.07 -1.35
N LEU A 29 15.37 5.44 -1.08
CA LEU A 29 15.73 6.81 -0.73
C LEU A 29 16.26 7.49 -1.99
N ARG A 30 15.72 8.67 -2.31
CA ARG A 30 16.25 9.54 -3.34
C ARG A 30 16.95 10.70 -2.66
N GLU A 31 18.26 10.57 -2.57
CA GLU A 31 19.15 11.56 -1.99
C GLU A 31 19.55 12.57 -3.07
N TYR A 32 19.41 13.84 -2.76
CA TYR A 32 19.85 14.92 -3.63
C TYR A 32 21.16 15.47 -3.07
N GLU A 33 22.28 14.98 -3.58
CA GLU A 33 23.61 15.37 -3.12
C GLU A 33 24.46 15.95 -4.26
N ASP A 34 25.36 16.88 -3.94
CA ASP A 34 26.40 17.37 -4.85
C ASP A 34 27.79 17.26 -4.23
N GLU A 35 28.78 16.90 -5.06
CA GLU A 35 30.18 16.73 -4.66
C GLU A 35 31.02 17.91 -5.21
N PRO A 36 31.14 19.02 -4.47
CA PRO A 36 31.87 20.19 -4.96
C PRO A 36 33.37 19.89 -5.10
N ALA A 37 33.91 20.18 -6.29
CA ALA A 37 35.32 19.95 -6.59
C ALA A 37 36.25 20.73 -5.63
N GLY A 38 37.17 20.01 -4.99
CA GLY A 38 38.19 20.58 -4.10
C GLY A 38 37.80 20.65 -2.62
N LEU A 39 36.60 20.19 -2.24
CA LEU A 39 36.19 20.02 -0.85
C LEU A 39 35.96 18.54 -0.54
N PRO A 40 36.42 18.04 0.63
CA PRO A 40 36.05 16.71 1.09
C PRO A 40 34.60 16.73 1.62
N GLY A 41 33.76 15.83 1.11
CA GLY A 41 32.37 15.64 1.56
C GLY A 41 31.34 15.91 0.47
N VAL A 42 30.07 15.83 0.86
CA VAL A 42 28.88 16.04 0.02
C VAL A 42 28.03 17.20 0.56
N LEU A 43 27.37 17.92 -0.34
CA LEU A 43 26.31 18.86 -0.02
C LEU A 43 24.97 18.13 -0.10
N ASP A 44 24.27 17.98 1.03
CA ASP A 44 22.95 17.33 1.11
C ASP A 44 21.83 18.38 0.91
N PHE A 45 21.05 18.23 -0.15
CA PHE A 45 19.87 19.05 -0.47
C PHE A 45 18.56 18.44 0.04
N GLY A 46 18.64 17.30 0.73
CA GLY A 46 17.51 16.58 1.28
C GLY A 46 17.31 15.22 0.64
N THR A 47 16.35 14.48 1.22
CA THR A 47 16.02 13.12 0.82
C THR A 47 14.51 12.97 0.65
N GLU A 48 14.10 12.31 -0.41
CA GLU A 48 12.70 11.96 -0.67
C GLU A 48 12.49 10.44 -0.63
N LEU A 49 11.30 10.01 -0.18
CA LEU A 49 10.89 8.62 -0.26
C LEU A 49 10.49 8.29 -1.70
N GLY A 50 11.15 7.28 -2.26
CA GLY A 50 10.84 6.65 -3.53
C GLY A 50 9.81 5.53 -3.39
N LYS A 51 9.78 4.64 -4.39
CA LYS A 51 8.88 3.48 -4.37
C LYS A 51 9.30 2.51 -3.28
N ARG A 52 8.32 1.81 -2.70
CA ARG A 52 8.57 0.69 -1.80
C ARG A 52 8.44 -0.62 -2.56
N GLU A 53 9.35 -1.55 -2.34
CA GLU A 53 9.29 -2.88 -2.93
C GLU A 53 8.94 -3.92 -1.86
N ILE A 54 8.06 -4.85 -2.20
CA ILE A 54 7.64 -5.94 -1.32
C ILE A 54 7.93 -7.25 -2.06
N GLU A 55 8.85 -8.02 -1.52
CA GLU A 55 9.21 -9.32 -2.08
C GLU A 55 8.31 -10.39 -1.49
N ILE A 56 7.65 -11.15 -2.36
CA ILE A 56 6.72 -12.21 -1.95
C ILE A 56 7.23 -13.52 -2.54
N THR A 57 7.35 -14.52 -1.66
CA THR A 57 7.70 -15.88 -2.02
C THR A 57 6.52 -16.78 -1.69
N VAL A 58 6.01 -17.50 -2.69
CA VAL A 58 4.87 -18.42 -2.54
C VAL A 58 5.26 -19.82 -2.98
N ASP A 59 4.75 -20.84 -2.29
CA ASP A 59 4.80 -22.21 -2.74
C ASP A 59 3.50 -22.63 -3.43
N ILE A 60 3.64 -23.55 -4.37
CA ILE A 60 2.52 -24.26 -4.98
C ILE A 60 2.57 -25.72 -4.54
N ASP A 61 1.42 -26.23 -4.12
CA ASP A 61 1.25 -27.58 -3.58
C ASP A 61 1.74 -28.68 -4.55
N PRO A 62 2.45 -29.72 -4.04
CA PRO A 62 3.14 -30.74 -4.83
C PRO A 62 2.25 -31.73 -5.60
N ASN A 63 0.93 -31.57 -5.59
CA ASN A 63 0.04 -32.48 -6.31
C ASN A 63 -0.26 -32.08 -7.76
N ALA A 64 0.43 -31.08 -8.32
CA ALA A 64 0.06 -30.48 -9.59
C ALA A 64 0.87 -31.02 -10.79
N VAL A 65 0.22 -31.84 -11.62
CA VAL A 65 0.59 -32.07 -13.04
C VAL A 65 0.47 -30.76 -13.86
N GLU A 66 -0.04 -29.69 -13.27
CA GLU A 66 -0.43 -28.43 -13.90
C GLU A 66 0.36 -27.22 -13.38
N PHE A 67 1.62 -27.40 -12.94
CA PHE A 67 2.49 -26.31 -12.48
C PHE A 67 2.52 -25.12 -13.45
N LYS A 68 2.70 -25.41 -14.75
CA LYS A 68 2.68 -24.39 -15.82
C LYS A 68 1.31 -23.70 -15.97
N ARG A 69 0.21 -24.42 -15.75
CA ARG A 69 -1.16 -23.84 -15.80
C ARG A 69 -1.37 -22.87 -14.64
N ARG A 70 -1.04 -23.29 -13.42
CA ARG A 70 -1.12 -22.45 -12.22
C ARG A 70 -0.21 -21.24 -12.32
N GLN A 71 1.01 -21.40 -12.85
CA GLN A 71 1.88 -20.27 -13.16
C GLN A 71 1.18 -19.26 -14.07
N SER A 72 0.54 -19.72 -15.15
CA SER A 72 -0.20 -18.85 -16.06
C SER A 72 -1.41 -18.20 -15.39
N GLU A 73 -2.11 -18.90 -14.52
CA GLU A 73 -3.24 -18.38 -13.74
C GLU A 73 -2.78 -17.28 -12.75
N ILE A 74 -1.68 -17.51 -12.03
CA ILE A 74 -1.09 -16.53 -11.10
C ILE A 74 -0.58 -15.30 -11.85
N LEU A 75 0.10 -15.49 -12.99
CA LEU A 75 0.53 -14.36 -13.83
C LEU A 75 -0.66 -13.54 -14.35
N THR A 76 -1.74 -14.22 -14.73
CA THR A 76 -2.98 -13.59 -15.19
C THR A 76 -3.69 -12.84 -14.06
N TRP A 77 -3.63 -13.36 -12.84
CA TRP A 77 -4.18 -12.71 -11.66
C TRP A 77 -3.36 -11.48 -11.23
N LEU A 78 -2.03 -11.62 -11.15
CA LEU A 78 -1.13 -10.51 -10.81
C LEU A 78 -1.22 -9.37 -11.84
N LYS A 79 -1.42 -9.73 -13.12
CA LYS A 79 -1.64 -8.85 -14.29
C LYS A 79 -0.76 -7.59 -14.25
N PRO A 80 0.54 -7.67 -14.63
CA PRO A 80 1.48 -6.56 -14.54
C PRO A 80 1.09 -5.34 -15.40
N THR A 81 0.19 -5.50 -16.37
CA THR A 81 -0.29 -4.39 -17.21
C THR A 81 -1.46 -3.63 -16.59
N ALA A 82 -2.15 -4.19 -15.60
CA ALA A 82 -3.28 -3.55 -14.96
C ALA A 82 -2.86 -2.42 -14.00
N ALA A 83 -3.83 -1.65 -13.52
CA ALA A 83 -3.65 -0.67 -12.46
C ALA A 83 -3.16 -1.33 -11.15
N VAL A 84 -2.68 -0.49 -10.23
CA VAL A 84 -2.34 -0.86 -8.86
C VAL A 84 -3.50 -1.63 -8.22
N GLY A 85 -3.18 -2.65 -7.46
CA GLY A 85 -4.15 -3.45 -6.72
C GLY A 85 -3.93 -3.33 -5.22
N ILE A 86 -5.00 -3.50 -4.45
CA ILE A 86 -4.93 -3.59 -3.01
C ILE A 86 -4.30 -4.94 -2.64
N LEU A 87 -3.24 -4.89 -1.85
CA LEU A 87 -2.53 -6.01 -1.27
C LEU A 87 -2.70 -5.99 0.25
N VAL A 88 -3.21 -7.07 0.81
CA VAL A 88 -3.44 -7.26 2.26
C VAL A 88 -2.78 -8.56 2.68
N PHE A 89 -2.07 -8.56 3.80
CA PHE A 89 -1.50 -9.78 4.38
C PHE A 89 -2.36 -10.27 5.54
N ASP A 90 -2.49 -11.58 5.68
CA ASP A 90 -3.38 -12.18 6.69
C ASP A 90 -2.88 -11.95 8.13
N ASP A 91 -1.59 -11.68 8.31
CA ASP A 91 -0.99 -11.38 9.61
C ASP A 91 -1.20 -9.93 10.07
N VAL A 92 -1.46 -9.01 9.14
CA VAL A 92 -1.79 -7.61 9.38
C VAL A 92 -3.03 -7.19 8.57
N PRO A 93 -4.22 -7.73 8.87
CA PRO A 93 -5.42 -7.50 8.07
C PRO A 93 -5.90 -6.05 8.10
N ASP A 94 -5.52 -5.29 9.13
CA ASP A 94 -5.86 -3.88 9.30
C ASP A 94 -5.03 -2.94 8.41
N ARG A 95 -4.06 -3.49 7.66
CA ARG A 95 -3.16 -2.70 6.81
C ARG A 95 -3.18 -3.20 5.38
N PHE A 96 -3.22 -2.27 4.44
CA PHE A 96 -3.15 -2.58 3.03
C PHE A 96 -2.17 -1.70 2.27
N TYR A 97 -1.68 -2.21 1.15
CA TYR A 97 -0.73 -1.56 0.27
C TYR A 97 -1.30 -1.44 -1.14
N TYR A 98 -1.08 -0.30 -1.80
CA TYR A 98 -1.33 -0.16 -3.23
C TYR A 98 -0.13 -0.65 -4.02
N ALA A 99 -0.17 -1.92 -4.39
CA ALA A 99 0.96 -2.62 -4.97
C ALA A 99 0.68 -3.09 -6.40
N LYS A 100 1.72 -3.20 -7.20
CA LYS A 100 1.68 -3.71 -8.58
C LYS A 100 2.88 -4.60 -8.84
N LEU A 101 2.69 -5.68 -9.61
CA LEU A 101 3.80 -6.55 -9.99
C LEU A 101 4.90 -5.75 -10.72
N SER A 102 6.13 -5.88 -10.23
CA SER A 102 7.35 -5.26 -10.76
C SER A 102 8.38 -6.32 -11.10
N GLY A 103 9.23 -6.02 -12.09
CA GLY A 103 10.28 -6.93 -12.51
C GLY A 103 9.74 -8.20 -13.19
N ARG A 104 10.26 -9.37 -12.76
CA ARG A 104 9.96 -10.67 -13.34
C ARG A 104 9.51 -11.63 -12.24
N LEU A 105 8.51 -12.45 -12.55
CA LEU A 105 8.16 -13.62 -11.76
C LEU A 105 9.14 -14.75 -12.09
N VAL A 106 9.92 -15.19 -11.11
CA VAL A 106 10.92 -16.25 -11.25
C VAL A 106 10.36 -17.53 -10.65
N PRO A 107 9.93 -18.50 -11.49
CA PRO A 107 9.51 -19.81 -11.03
C PRO A 107 10.73 -20.72 -10.79
N GLU A 108 10.81 -21.33 -9.61
CA GLU A 108 11.75 -22.42 -9.32
C GLU A 108 10.94 -23.70 -9.11
N GLN A 109 11.22 -24.75 -9.88
CA GLN A 109 10.53 -26.03 -9.75
C GLN A 109 11.50 -27.09 -9.21
N ILE A 110 11.15 -27.70 -8.08
CA ILE A 110 11.90 -28.80 -7.45
C ILE A 110 10.98 -30.03 -7.41
N GLY A 111 11.09 -30.90 -8.41
CA GLY A 111 10.22 -32.06 -8.55
C GLY A 111 8.77 -31.65 -8.85
N ARG A 112 7.85 -32.00 -7.96
CA ARG A 112 6.43 -31.58 -8.05
C ARG A 112 6.11 -30.32 -7.27
N TYR A 113 7.01 -29.92 -6.38
CA TYR A 113 6.93 -28.67 -5.66
C TYR A 113 7.47 -27.56 -6.55
N GLY A 114 6.90 -26.37 -6.46
CA GLY A 114 7.53 -25.21 -7.04
C GLY A 114 7.22 -23.95 -6.29
N GLU A 115 8.21 -23.08 -6.31
CA GLU A 115 8.25 -21.82 -5.60
C GLU A 115 8.24 -20.69 -6.62
N PHE A 116 7.52 -19.61 -6.31
CA PHE A 116 7.50 -18.40 -7.11
C PHE A 116 7.97 -17.25 -6.27
N ARG A 117 9.00 -16.57 -6.76
CA ARG A 117 9.47 -15.31 -6.21
C ARG A 117 9.08 -14.18 -7.15
N PHE A 118 8.45 -13.16 -6.60
CA PHE A 118 8.08 -11.96 -7.33
C PHE A 118 8.08 -10.74 -6.42
N THR A 119 8.30 -9.57 -7.03
CA THR A 119 8.37 -8.30 -6.31
C THR A 119 7.16 -7.45 -6.69
N MET A 120 6.48 -6.92 -5.69
CA MET A 120 5.42 -5.95 -5.85
C MET A 120 5.98 -4.57 -5.56
N LYS A 121 5.88 -3.65 -6.52
CA LYS A 121 6.20 -2.23 -6.29
C LYS A 121 4.96 -1.50 -5.78
N CYS A 122 5.13 -0.72 -4.73
CA CYS A 122 4.16 0.25 -4.26
C CYS A 122 4.64 1.62 -4.75
N THR A 123 3.85 2.23 -5.64
CA THR A 123 4.15 3.58 -6.14
C THR A 123 3.99 4.62 -5.04
N ASP A 124 3.00 4.39 -4.17
CA ASP A 124 2.90 5.04 -2.89
C ASP A 124 3.58 4.14 -1.84
N PRO A 125 4.61 4.63 -1.11
CA PRO A 125 5.35 3.82 -0.18
C PRO A 125 4.58 3.50 1.11
N PHE A 126 3.48 4.19 1.41
CA PHE A 126 2.81 4.10 2.71
C PHE A 126 1.90 2.87 2.83
N ALA A 127 1.72 2.43 4.08
CA ALA A 127 0.72 1.43 4.44
C ALA A 127 -0.54 2.17 4.88
N TYR A 128 -1.69 1.77 4.36
CA TYR A 128 -2.97 2.39 4.67
C TYR A 128 -3.71 1.56 5.71
N GLY A 129 -4.29 2.24 6.69
CA GLY A 129 -5.15 1.65 7.69
C GLY A 129 -6.64 1.76 7.32
N PRO A 130 -7.54 1.28 8.20
CA PRO A 130 -8.97 1.52 8.03
C PRO A 130 -9.27 3.02 8.01
N GLU A 131 -10.19 3.43 7.13
CA GLU A 131 -10.69 4.79 7.12
C GLU A 131 -11.44 5.10 8.41
N ARG A 132 -11.18 6.27 9.00
CA ARG A 132 -11.92 6.78 10.15
C ARG A 132 -12.87 7.86 9.68
N ILE A 133 -14.15 7.53 9.71
CA ILE A 133 -15.22 8.48 9.39
C ILE A 133 -15.75 9.02 10.70
N HIS A 134 -15.80 10.34 10.82
CA HIS A 134 -16.46 11.04 11.91
C HIS A 134 -17.56 11.93 11.32
N GLU A 135 -18.79 11.72 11.77
CA GLU A 135 -19.95 12.51 11.36
C GLU A 135 -20.43 13.33 12.55
N ASP A 136 -20.56 14.64 12.34
CA ASP A 136 -21.15 15.54 13.33
C ASP A 136 -22.13 16.52 12.66
N SER A 137 -23.10 17.00 13.42
CA SER A 137 -24.08 17.99 13.00
C SER A 137 -23.72 19.37 13.54
N LEU A 138 -23.42 20.30 12.64
CA LEU A 138 -23.08 21.68 12.99
C LEU A 138 -24.34 22.45 13.44
N THR A 139 -24.52 22.65 14.75
CA THR A 139 -25.70 23.36 15.30
C THR A 139 -25.42 24.81 15.72
N ALA A 140 -24.15 25.25 15.73
CA ALA A 140 -23.75 26.60 16.14
C ALA A 140 -22.53 27.10 15.32
N SER A 141 -22.30 28.41 15.30
CA SER A 141 -21.15 29.05 14.65
C SER A 141 -20.51 30.10 15.58
N PRO A 142 -19.18 30.12 15.76
CA PRO A 142 -18.19 29.21 15.17
C PRO A 142 -18.26 27.81 15.79
N PHE A 143 -18.03 26.78 14.97
CA PHE A 143 -17.89 25.40 15.42
C PHE A 143 -16.42 25.00 15.33
N LEU A 144 -15.87 24.55 16.45
CA LEU A 144 -14.49 24.08 16.54
C LEU A 144 -14.52 22.59 16.84
N PHE A 145 -13.72 21.84 16.10
CA PHE A 145 -13.64 20.40 16.21
C PHE A 145 -12.20 19.95 16.08
N ALA A 146 -11.75 19.17 17.06
CA ALA A 146 -10.40 18.62 17.09
C ALA A 146 -10.48 17.12 16.80
N LEU A 147 -9.68 16.66 15.83
CA LEU A 147 -9.49 15.25 15.51
C LEU A 147 -8.02 14.89 15.67
N GLU A 148 -7.77 13.75 16.27
CA GLU A 148 -6.44 13.16 16.34
C GLU A 148 -6.28 12.09 15.25
N SER A 149 -5.24 12.22 14.44
CA SER A 149 -4.85 11.17 13.49
C SER A 149 -4.00 10.14 14.23
N GLU A 150 -4.46 8.88 14.28
CA GLU A 150 -3.65 7.76 14.82
C GLU A 150 -2.55 7.28 13.86
N GLY A 151 -2.49 7.86 12.66
CA GLY A 151 -1.46 7.56 11.68
C GLY A 151 -0.11 8.17 12.06
N SER A 152 0.99 7.48 11.73
CA SER A 152 2.35 8.00 11.92
C SER A 152 2.74 9.05 10.88
N GLU A 153 2.02 9.10 9.76
CA GLU A 153 2.31 9.99 8.64
C GLU A 153 1.21 11.04 8.50
N PRO A 154 1.57 12.31 8.22
CA PRO A 154 0.60 13.37 7.98
C PRO A 154 -0.36 12.99 6.85
N THR A 155 -1.64 12.90 7.17
CA THR A 155 -2.68 12.53 6.20
C THR A 155 -3.71 13.66 6.11
N PRO A 156 -3.92 14.26 4.93
CA PRO A 156 -4.95 15.28 4.78
C PRO A 156 -6.34 14.65 4.92
N PRO A 157 -7.26 15.23 5.72
CA PRO A 157 -8.60 14.70 5.87
C PRO A 157 -9.45 14.99 4.63
N VAL A 158 -10.42 14.13 4.34
CA VAL A 158 -11.49 14.38 3.38
C VAL A 158 -12.70 14.89 4.14
N ILE A 159 -13.18 16.08 3.79
CA ILE A 159 -14.30 16.74 4.47
C ILE A 159 -15.51 16.75 3.54
N GLU A 160 -16.59 16.11 3.95
CA GLU A 160 -17.88 16.13 3.27
C GLU A 160 -18.89 16.91 4.12
N LEU A 161 -19.50 17.94 3.53
CA LEU A 161 -20.48 18.79 4.22
C LEU A 161 -21.81 18.71 3.48
N THR A 162 -22.87 18.36 4.22
CA THR A 162 -24.23 18.28 3.68
C THR A 162 -25.15 19.24 4.44
N ASN A 163 -25.79 20.17 3.72
CA ASN A 163 -26.79 21.06 4.31
C ASN A 163 -28.14 20.33 4.41
N ASN A 164 -28.52 19.94 5.63
CA ASN A 164 -29.81 19.31 5.92
C ASN A 164 -30.95 20.34 6.18
N GLY A 165 -30.66 21.65 6.10
CA GLY A 165 -31.63 22.72 6.30
C GLY A 165 -32.35 23.14 5.01
N ALA A 166 -33.52 23.79 5.16
CA ALA A 166 -34.29 24.30 4.02
C ALA A 166 -33.77 25.64 3.45
N GLY A 167 -32.89 26.33 4.17
CA GLY A 167 -32.33 27.62 3.79
C GLY A 167 -30.94 27.50 3.15
N THR A 168 -30.62 28.42 2.23
CA THR A 168 -29.27 28.58 1.68
C THR A 168 -28.34 29.15 2.75
N ILE A 169 -27.20 28.49 2.96
CA ILE A 169 -26.12 29.01 3.80
C ILE A 169 -25.24 29.92 2.93
N ASN A 170 -25.12 31.19 3.30
CA ASN A 170 -24.23 32.16 2.65
C ASN A 170 -23.03 32.46 3.54
N GLU A 171 -21.89 32.84 2.94
CA GLU A 171 -20.67 33.29 3.64
C GLU A 171 -20.03 32.26 4.58
N PHE A 172 -20.17 30.96 4.26
CA PHE A 172 -19.49 29.89 5.00
C PHE A 172 -17.97 29.92 4.77
N THR A 173 -17.21 29.83 5.86
CA THR A 173 -15.74 29.74 5.84
C THR A 173 -15.31 28.50 6.62
N LEU A 174 -14.46 27.68 6.01
CA LEU A 174 -13.83 26.52 6.64
C LEU A 174 -12.33 26.78 6.75
N THR A 175 -11.80 26.64 7.96
CA THR A 175 -10.37 26.70 8.23
C THR A 175 -9.93 25.36 8.77
N ILE A 176 -8.90 24.77 8.16
CA ILE A 176 -8.26 23.53 8.64
C ILE A 176 -6.90 23.94 9.19
N GLU A 177 -6.68 23.67 10.47
CA GLU A 177 -5.42 23.93 11.14
C GLU A 177 -4.77 22.58 11.46
N TYR A 178 -3.46 22.49 11.23
CA TYR A 178 -2.66 21.32 11.57
C TYR A 178 -1.72 21.72 12.70
N GLU A 179 -1.78 21.02 13.83
CA GLU A 179 -0.72 21.09 14.84
C GLU A 179 0.46 20.28 14.31
N THR A 180 1.44 20.95 13.70
CA THR A 180 2.74 20.34 13.40
C THR A 180 3.60 20.40 14.65
N GLU A 181 3.94 19.24 15.22
CA GLU A 181 5.03 19.10 16.20
C GLU A 181 6.40 19.46 15.59
#